data_AF-A0A8T5KBX0-F1
#
_entry.id   AF-A0A8T5KBX0-F1
#
_cell.length_a   1.000
_cell.length_b   1.000
_cell.length_c   1.000
_cell.angle_alpha   90.00
_cell.angle_beta   90.00
_cell.angle_gamma   90.00
#
_symmetry.space_group_name_H-M   'P 1'
#
loop_
_entity.id
_entity.type
_entity.pdbx_description
1 polymer ?
#
loop_
_entity_poly.entity_id
_entity_poly.type
_entity_poly.pdbx_seq_one_letter_code
_entity_poly.pdbx_strand_id
1 'polypeptide(L)'
;MAITLKRQIDDDEKQIILHRYGRKCFATGHTIPEGEPVHFDHIRAFALGGASELDNIAPMCEQHNRAKGTLPLDDFRTKLRLEEFFSRGDRLTLKDLLRFLLDKGDLESFGEPVHVEAENGSVSIESPSYKGEHPLRTCPQTGWKYFYGSVPIALINSDDDENHQFGLQPRFLIIDKVFELYRHFQSFPVLQPSIGRLSGSHLLLFDGQHKAAALLWHGRKELDCKIYLEPDVKLLNHTNIAAHDKFAQTRFYSSVMILKLGSQFGADFENYRKLEDGSIKSEAGFMAFLERTNPGLGRADRNKRFRSYLYNAILEDEANMVKPLVSTSNRSSSNQPLTVDMLSKSVLSCFLYTKPVDHDMASAVYKREHEFENNLRLLNALWELGLSNWNPKASR
;
A
#
# COMPACT_ATOMS: atom_id res chain seq x y z
N MET A 1 -13.78 -7.67 -27.06
CA MET A 1 -14.62 -8.56 -26.24
C MET A 1 -13.78 -9.69 -25.68
N ALA A 2 -13.59 -9.72 -24.36
CA ALA A 2 -13.37 -10.92 -23.56
C ALA A 2 -14.11 -10.61 -22.26
N ILE A 3 -15.34 -11.11 -22.15
CA ILE A 3 -16.11 -11.05 -20.92
C ILE A 3 -15.24 -11.75 -19.89
N THR A 4 -14.85 -11.08 -18.82
CA THR A 4 -14.19 -11.71 -17.66
C THR A 4 -15.24 -12.57 -16.94
N LEU A 5 -15.75 -13.58 -17.63
CA LEU A 5 -16.38 -14.71 -17.01
C LEU A 5 -15.32 -15.26 -16.07
N LYS A 6 -15.64 -15.32 -14.77
CA LYS A 6 -15.01 -16.33 -13.90
C LYS A 6 -15.00 -17.59 -14.74
N ARG A 7 -13.83 -18.06 -15.20
CA ARG A 7 -13.72 -19.33 -15.93
C ARG A 7 -14.37 -20.36 -15.01
N GLN A 8 -15.58 -20.78 -15.35
CA GLN A 8 -16.23 -21.86 -14.64
C GLN A 8 -15.49 -23.09 -15.11
N ILE A 9 -14.62 -23.59 -14.23
CA ILE A 9 -13.94 -24.85 -14.47
C ILE A 9 -14.99 -25.95 -14.58
N ASP A 10 -14.84 -26.82 -15.57
CA ASP A 10 -15.71 -27.96 -15.74
C ASP A 10 -15.41 -29.06 -14.70
N ASP A 11 -16.19 -30.14 -14.72
CA ASP A 11 -16.04 -31.20 -13.71
C ASP A 11 -14.75 -32.01 -13.91
N ASP A 12 -14.24 -32.13 -15.15
CA ASP A 12 -12.98 -32.82 -15.45
C ASP A 12 -11.77 -32.01 -14.94
N GLU A 13 -11.80 -30.70 -15.13
CA GLU A 13 -10.82 -29.75 -14.61
C GLU A 13 -10.77 -29.74 -13.08
N LYS A 14 -11.93 -29.85 -12.41
CA LYS A 14 -11.99 -30.01 -10.94
C LYS A 14 -11.33 -31.30 -10.50
N GLN A 15 -11.52 -32.41 -11.21
CA GLN A 15 -10.86 -33.68 -10.89
C GLN A 15 -9.34 -33.59 -11.06
N ILE A 16 -8.85 -32.90 -12.09
CA ILE A 16 -7.40 -32.66 -12.28
C ILE A 16 -6.83 -31.88 -11.08
N ILE A 17 -7.52 -30.83 -10.64
CA ILE A 17 -7.09 -30.02 -9.49
C ILE A 17 -7.12 -30.86 -8.20
N LEU A 18 -8.16 -31.67 -7.99
CA LEU A 18 -8.26 -32.57 -6.84
C LEU A 18 -7.22 -33.70 -6.87
N HIS A 19 -6.84 -34.20 -8.04
CA HIS A 19 -5.75 -35.17 -8.17
C HIS A 19 -4.40 -34.55 -7.79
N ARG A 20 -4.20 -33.26 -8.12
CA ARG A 20 -2.97 -32.53 -7.83
C ARG A 20 -2.85 -32.13 -6.35
N TYR A 21 -3.88 -31.53 -5.78
CA TYR A 21 -3.84 -30.96 -4.42
C TYR A 21 -4.46 -31.87 -3.35
N GLY A 22 -5.20 -32.90 -3.77
CA GLY A 22 -6.12 -33.63 -2.90
C GLY A 22 -7.33 -32.79 -2.50
N ARG A 23 -8.23 -33.38 -1.70
CA ARG A 23 -9.25 -32.64 -0.95
C ARG A 23 -8.63 -31.92 0.24
N LYS A 24 -7.68 -31.02 0.00
CA LYS A 24 -7.03 -30.21 1.04
C LYS A 24 -7.29 -28.74 0.79
N CYS A 25 -7.67 -28.01 1.83
CA CYS A 25 -7.90 -26.58 1.72
C CYS A 25 -6.57 -25.84 1.52
N PHE A 26 -6.43 -25.09 0.43
CA PHE A 26 -5.20 -24.36 0.13
C PHE A 26 -4.79 -23.34 1.20
N ALA A 27 -5.75 -22.76 1.94
CA ALA A 27 -5.48 -21.74 2.96
C ALA A 27 -4.68 -22.26 4.16
N THR A 28 -5.00 -23.47 4.65
CA THR A 28 -4.43 -24.00 5.92
C THR A 28 -3.92 -25.43 5.81
N GLY A 29 -4.15 -26.11 4.69
CA GLY A 29 -3.68 -27.46 4.42
C GLY A 29 -4.51 -28.60 5.05
N HIS A 30 -5.57 -28.28 5.80
CA HIS A 30 -6.45 -29.30 6.39
C HIS A 30 -7.27 -30.04 5.32
N THR A 31 -7.64 -31.28 5.62
CA THR A 31 -8.46 -32.12 4.74
C THR A 31 -9.92 -31.65 4.76
N ILE A 32 -10.52 -31.49 3.58
CA ILE A 32 -11.93 -31.13 3.41
C ILE A 32 -12.76 -32.42 3.45
N PRO A 33 -13.64 -32.61 4.46
CA PRO A 33 -14.48 -33.81 4.59
C PRO A 33 -15.28 -34.08 3.32
N GLU A 34 -15.52 -35.35 2.96
CA GLU A 34 -16.23 -35.72 1.72
C GLU A 34 -17.64 -35.12 1.59
N GLY A 35 -18.30 -34.85 2.73
CA GLY A 35 -19.62 -34.22 2.78
C GLY A 35 -19.63 -32.69 2.63
N GLU A 36 -18.47 -32.03 2.60
CA GLU A 36 -18.40 -30.57 2.46
C GLU A 36 -18.14 -30.13 1.01
N PRO A 37 -18.76 -29.02 0.55
CA PRO A 37 -18.51 -28.49 -0.77
C PRO A 37 -17.08 -27.93 -0.89
N VAL A 38 -16.43 -28.25 -2.02
CA VAL A 38 -15.12 -27.72 -2.38
C VAL A 38 -15.30 -26.56 -3.34
N HIS A 39 -14.72 -25.42 -3.00
CA HIS A 39 -14.63 -24.26 -3.87
C HIS A 39 -13.28 -24.19 -4.55
N PHE A 40 -13.24 -23.63 -5.76
CA PHE A 40 -12.03 -23.46 -6.54
C PHE A 40 -11.87 -21.99 -6.90
N ASP A 41 -10.69 -21.45 -6.63
CA ASP A 41 -10.38 -20.05 -6.93
C ASP A 41 -8.93 -19.89 -7.35
N HIS A 42 -8.60 -18.71 -7.88
CA HIS A 42 -7.28 -18.41 -8.39
C HIS A 42 -6.26 -18.22 -7.25
N ILE A 43 -5.11 -18.88 -7.38
CA ILE A 43 -3.99 -18.79 -6.44
C ILE A 43 -3.47 -17.36 -6.42
N ARG A 44 -3.12 -16.84 -7.59
CA ARG A 44 -2.76 -15.45 -7.85
C ARG A 44 -3.80 -14.78 -8.73
N ALA A 45 -4.07 -13.50 -8.45
CA ALA A 45 -4.93 -12.71 -9.31
C ALA A 45 -4.32 -12.57 -10.72
N PHE A 46 -5.16 -12.67 -11.75
CA PHE A 46 -4.77 -12.45 -13.16
C PHE A 46 -4.04 -11.12 -13.36
N ALA A 47 -4.56 -10.10 -12.68
CA ALA A 47 -3.98 -8.80 -12.37
C ALA A 47 -2.47 -8.72 -12.12
N LEU A 48 -1.93 -9.72 -11.42
CA LEU A 48 -0.57 -9.79 -10.91
C LEU A 48 0.28 -10.79 -11.72
N GLY A 49 -0.12 -11.06 -12.97
CA GLY A 49 0.55 -12.03 -13.84
C GLY A 49 0.16 -13.48 -13.58
N GLY A 50 -0.92 -13.74 -12.84
CA GLY A 50 -1.44 -15.10 -12.66
C GLY A 50 -2.04 -15.63 -13.96
N ALA A 51 -1.43 -16.65 -14.56
CA ALA A 51 -1.99 -17.30 -15.75
C ALA A 51 -3.42 -17.82 -15.45
N SER A 52 -4.34 -17.76 -16.41
CA SER A 52 -5.70 -18.33 -16.26
C SER A 52 -5.71 -19.84 -16.52
N GLU A 53 -4.62 -20.52 -16.19
CA GLU A 53 -4.43 -21.95 -16.40
C GLU A 53 -4.82 -22.71 -15.13
N LEU A 54 -5.07 -24.03 -15.27
CA LEU A 54 -5.42 -24.91 -14.15
C LEU A 54 -4.36 -24.90 -13.05
N ASP A 55 -3.12 -24.55 -13.41
CA ASP A 55 -1.97 -24.41 -12.51
C ASP A 55 -2.10 -23.25 -11.52
N ASN A 56 -2.95 -22.28 -11.81
CA ASN A 56 -3.23 -21.14 -10.94
C ASN A 56 -4.57 -21.27 -10.23
N ILE A 57 -5.14 -22.48 -10.10
CA ILE A 57 -6.41 -22.72 -9.40
C ILE A 57 -6.19 -23.78 -8.31
N ALA A 58 -6.70 -23.53 -7.10
CA ALA A 58 -6.58 -24.47 -6.00
C ALA A 58 -7.90 -24.66 -5.22
N PRO A 59 -8.08 -25.83 -4.56
CA PRO A 59 -9.28 -26.13 -3.80
C PRO A 59 -9.29 -25.44 -2.42
N MET A 60 -10.48 -25.08 -1.95
CA MET A 60 -10.71 -24.37 -0.69
C MET A 60 -12.04 -24.81 -0.06
N CYS A 61 -12.10 -24.92 1.28
CA CYS A 61 -13.35 -25.24 1.96
C CYS A 61 -14.28 -24.01 2.02
N GLU A 62 -15.56 -24.26 2.25
CA GLU A 62 -16.60 -23.23 2.26
C GLU A 62 -16.36 -22.12 3.30
N GLN A 63 -15.94 -22.49 4.51
CA GLN A 63 -15.67 -21.54 5.59
C GLN A 63 -14.59 -20.52 5.19
N HIS A 64 -13.45 -20.99 4.66
CA HIS A 64 -12.36 -20.14 4.23
C HIS A 64 -12.69 -19.35 2.97
N ASN A 65 -13.47 -19.91 2.04
CA ASN A 65 -13.91 -19.20 0.85
C ASN A 65 -14.80 -18.00 1.21
N ARG A 66 -15.68 -18.14 2.21
CA ARG A 66 -16.49 -17.02 2.73
C ARG A 66 -15.63 -15.96 3.43
N ALA A 67 -14.65 -16.39 4.25
CA ALA A 67 -13.78 -15.48 5.00
C ALA A 67 -12.79 -14.70 4.10
N LYS A 68 -12.34 -15.31 3.01
CA LYS A 68 -11.42 -14.71 2.02
C LYS A 68 -11.99 -13.47 1.33
N GLY A 69 -13.30 -13.43 1.11
CA GLY A 69 -13.95 -12.35 0.37
C GLY A 69 -13.36 -12.19 -1.04
N THR A 70 -12.77 -11.03 -1.32
CA THR A 70 -12.18 -10.70 -2.64
C THR A 70 -10.66 -10.88 -2.70
N LEU A 71 -10.01 -11.37 -1.65
CA LEU A 71 -8.57 -11.58 -1.64
C LEU A 71 -8.19 -12.77 -2.54
N PRO A 72 -7.04 -12.76 -3.24
CA PRO A 72 -6.45 -13.97 -3.85
C PRO A 72 -6.14 -15.05 -2.80
N LEU A 73 -6.01 -16.32 -3.20
CA LEU A 73 -5.73 -17.39 -2.25
C LEU A 73 -4.36 -17.22 -1.56
N ASP A 74 -3.33 -16.81 -2.29
CA ASP A 74 -1.99 -16.56 -1.73
C ASP A 74 -2.01 -15.44 -0.67
N ASP A 75 -2.71 -14.33 -0.96
CA ASP A 75 -2.88 -13.21 -0.03
C ASP A 75 -3.65 -13.66 1.22
N PHE A 76 -4.72 -14.45 1.04
CA PHE A 76 -5.52 -14.94 2.15
C PHE A 76 -4.75 -15.93 3.04
N ARG A 77 -3.98 -16.84 2.43
CA ARG A 77 -3.09 -17.75 3.16
C ARG A 77 -2.05 -16.97 3.98
N THR A 78 -1.42 -15.97 3.38
CA THR A 78 -0.47 -15.10 4.09
C THR A 78 -1.16 -14.34 5.23
N LYS A 79 -2.39 -13.86 5.02
CA LYS A 79 -3.20 -13.22 6.06
C LYS A 79 -3.44 -14.13 7.25
N LEU A 80 -3.82 -15.39 7.04
CA LEU A 80 -4.03 -16.36 8.13
C LEU A 80 -2.73 -16.64 8.91
N ARG A 81 -1.59 -16.76 8.21
CA ARG A 81 -0.29 -16.95 8.86
C ARG A 81 0.13 -15.72 9.67
N LEU A 82 -0.19 -14.52 9.17
CA LEU A 82 -0.03 -13.29 9.93
C LEU A 82 -0.90 -13.29 11.19
N GLU A 83 -2.18 -13.65 11.07
CA GLU A 83 -3.08 -13.76 12.23
C GLU A 83 -2.56 -14.78 13.26
N GLU A 84 -2.01 -15.92 12.82
CA GLU A 84 -1.35 -16.90 13.68
C GLU A 84 -0.10 -16.34 14.39
N PHE A 85 0.71 -15.54 13.68
CA PHE A 85 1.85 -14.88 14.30
C PHE A 85 1.38 -13.88 15.38
N PHE A 86 0.40 -13.04 15.06
CA PHE A 86 -0.14 -12.03 15.97
C PHE A 86 -0.96 -12.61 17.13
N SER A 87 -1.45 -13.86 17.04
CA SER A 87 -2.11 -14.52 18.16
C SER A 87 -1.16 -14.86 19.31
N ARG A 88 0.17 -14.74 19.12
CA ARG A 88 1.17 -14.93 20.18
C ARG A 88 1.25 -13.75 21.16
N GLY A 89 0.74 -12.57 20.81
CA GLY A 89 0.67 -11.41 21.69
C GLY A 89 0.74 -10.05 20.97
N ASP A 90 0.58 -8.96 21.73
CA ASP A 90 0.46 -7.60 21.17
C ASP A 90 1.79 -6.84 21.04
N ARG A 91 2.89 -7.38 21.60
CA ARG A 91 4.20 -6.72 21.68
C ARG A 91 5.25 -7.41 20.80
N LEU A 92 4.88 -7.73 19.57
CA LEU A 92 5.73 -8.49 18.65
C LEU A 92 6.65 -7.57 17.84
N THR A 93 7.91 -7.97 17.72
CA THR A 93 8.94 -7.26 16.92
C THR A 93 9.34 -8.03 15.67
N LEU A 94 10.25 -7.46 14.86
CA LEU A 94 10.85 -8.16 13.72
C LEU A 94 11.60 -9.43 14.17
N LYS A 95 12.23 -9.41 15.34
CA LYS A 95 12.91 -10.59 15.89
C LYS A 95 11.94 -11.73 16.20
N ASP A 96 10.78 -11.42 16.77
CA ASP A 96 9.74 -12.43 17.03
C ASP A 96 9.25 -13.03 15.71
N LEU A 97 9.15 -12.23 14.65
CA LEU A 97 8.80 -12.73 13.32
C LEU A 97 9.89 -13.63 12.74
N LEU A 98 11.17 -13.24 12.84
CA LEU A 98 12.29 -14.07 12.38
C LEU A 98 12.30 -15.43 13.11
N ARG A 99 12.08 -15.43 14.42
CA ARG A 99 11.92 -16.66 15.22
C ARG A 99 10.71 -17.49 14.79
N PHE A 100 9.56 -16.84 14.58
CA PHE A 100 8.35 -17.52 14.10
C PHE A 100 8.59 -18.24 12.77
N LEU A 101 9.25 -17.58 11.82
CA LEU A 101 9.55 -18.14 10.51
C LEU A 101 10.59 -19.26 10.58
N LEU A 102 11.57 -19.16 11.48
CA LEU A 102 12.52 -20.25 11.78
C LEU A 102 11.79 -21.47 12.34
N ASP A 103 10.92 -21.30 13.34
CA ASP A 103 10.15 -22.39 13.96
C ASP A 103 9.25 -23.12 12.95
N LYS A 104 8.76 -22.39 11.94
CA LYS A 104 7.91 -22.92 10.86
C LYS A 104 8.70 -23.52 9.70
N GLY A 105 10.02 -23.40 9.70
CA GLY A 105 10.91 -23.90 8.64
C GLY A 105 10.90 -23.05 7.36
N ASP A 106 10.44 -21.79 7.43
CA ASP A 106 10.50 -20.85 6.31
C ASP A 106 11.85 -20.12 6.21
N LEU A 107 12.65 -20.15 7.29
CA LEU A 107 14.00 -19.63 7.37
C LEU A 107 14.95 -20.71 7.87
N GLU A 108 16.19 -20.71 7.36
CA GLU A 108 17.24 -21.63 7.81
C GLU A 108 18.00 -21.06 9.03
N SER A 109 18.31 -19.76 8.99
CA SER A 109 19.02 -19.02 10.02
C SER A 109 18.67 -17.52 9.97
N PHE A 110 18.97 -16.81 11.04
CA PHE A 110 18.93 -15.34 11.10
C PHE A 110 19.93 -14.83 12.15
N GLY A 111 20.37 -13.58 12.02
CA GLY A 111 21.30 -12.94 12.95
C GLY A 111 22.66 -13.65 13.07
N GLU A 112 23.19 -14.22 11.99
CA GLU A 112 24.53 -14.80 11.98
C GLU A 112 25.61 -13.75 12.29
N PRO A 113 26.69 -14.12 13.00
CA PRO A 113 27.78 -13.21 13.26
C PRO A 113 28.53 -12.87 11.96
N VAL A 114 28.81 -11.58 11.78
CA VAL A 114 29.55 -11.03 10.65
C VAL A 114 30.90 -10.47 11.10
N HIS A 115 31.91 -10.68 10.26
CA HIS A 115 33.16 -9.94 10.28
C HIS A 115 33.07 -8.83 9.23
N VAL A 116 33.36 -7.60 9.63
CA VAL A 116 33.24 -6.42 8.76
C VAL A 116 34.55 -5.68 8.72
N GLU A 117 35.14 -5.58 7.53
CA GLU A 117 36.37 -4.84 7.27
C GLU A 117 36.09 -3.67 6.34
N ALA A 118 36.55 -2.49 6.71
CA ALA A 118 36.33 -1.26 5.95
C ALA A 118 37.69 -0.67 5.51
N GLU A 119 38.12 -1.01 4.30
CA GLU A 119 39.38 -0.57 3.70
C GLU A 119 39.18 0.03 2.31
N ASN A 120 40.03 0.98 1.94
CA ASN A 120 40.14 1.52 0.56
C ASN A 120 38.83 1.99 -0.09
N GLY A 121 37.85 2.47 0.69
CA GLY A 121 36.55 2.91 0.17
C GLY A 121 35.55 1.78 -0.09
N SER A 122 35.84 0.58 0.41
CA SER A 122 34.98 -0.61 0.37
C SER A 122 34.69 -1.12 1.79
N VAL A 123 33.60 -1.87 1.93
CA VAL A 123 33.22 -2.62 3.12
C VAL A 123 33.03 -4.07 2.72
N SER A 124 33.90 -4.94 3.23
CA SER A 124 33.80 -6.39 3.07
C SER A 124 33.03 -6.97 4.25
N ILE A 125 32.01 -7.76 3.97
CA ILE A 125 31.20 -8.47 4.96
C ILE A 125 31.42 -9.96 4.73
N GLU A 126 31.90 -10.64 5.76
CA GLU A 126 32.12 -12.08 5.75
C GLU A 126 31.35 -12.75 6.89
N SER A 127 30.71 -13.85 6.57
CA SER A 127 29.97 -14.72 7.47
C SER A 127 30.06 -16.16 6.95
N PRO A 128 29.69 -17.18 7.74
CA PRO A 128 29.71 -18.57 7.27
C PRO A 128 28.88 -18.81 6.01
N SER A 129 27.78 -18.07 5.84
CA SER A 129 26.82 -18.24 4.73
C SER A 129 26.98 -17.21 3.59
N TYR A 130 27.72 -16.13 3.80
CA TYR A 130 27.78 -15.00 2.87
C TYR A 130 29.12 -14.27 2.90
N LYS A 131 29.60 -13.91 1.70
CA LYS A 131 30.72 -12.99 1.48
C LYS A 131 30.32 -11.96 0.43
N GLY A 132 30.41 -10.69 0.77
CA GLY A 132 30.04 -9.59 -0.12
C GLY A 132 30.85 -8.32 0.14
N GLU A 133 30.93 -7.48 -0.88
CA GLU A 133 31.64 -6.20 -0.83
C GLU A 133 30.69 -5.07 -1.22
N HIS A 134 30.71 -3.98 -0.45
CA HIS A 134 29.85 -2.83 -0.66
C HIS A 134 30.65 -1.52 -0.65
N PRO A 135 30.26 -0.49 -1.42
CA PRO A 135 30.94 0.79 -1.37
C PRO A 135 30.81 1.46 0.01
N LEU A 136 31.95 1.81 0.61
CA LEU A 136 32.00 2.56 1.86
C LEU A 136 31.66 4.03 1.60
N ARG A 137 30.76 4.58 2.41
CA ARG A 137 30.41 6.00 2.38
C ARG A 137 30.56 6.60 3.76
N THR A 138 30.87 7.89 3.79
CA THR A 138 30.98 8.67 5.03
C THR A 138 29.93 9.78 5.02
N CYS A 139 29.20 9.93 6.12
CA CYS A 139 28.26 11.03 6.29
C CYS A 139 29.06 12.34 6.49
N PRO A 140 28.90 13.37 5.64
CA PRO A 140 29.69 14.60 5.77
C PRO A 140 29.37 15.40 7.04
N GLN A 141 28.18 15.22 7.63
CA GLN A 141 27.76 15.93 8.84
C GLN A 141 28.21 15.24 10.13
N THR A 142 28.09 13.92 10.21
CA THR A 142 28.40 13.17 11.44
C THR A 142 29.75 12.46 11.40
N GLY A 143 30.37 12.33 10.22
CA GLY A 143 31.57 11.52 10.02
C GLY A 143 31.32 10.00 10.06
N TRP A 144 30.07 9.55 10.23
CA TRP A 144 29.78 8.13 10.34
C TRP A 144 29.99 7.38 9.03
N LYS A 145 30.66 6.24 9.13
CA LYS A 145 30.82 5.26 8.06
C LYS A 145 29.56 4.43 7.90
N TYR A 146 29.10 4.25 6.66
CA TYR A 146 27.95 3.42 6.32
C TYR A 146 28.06 2.86 4.90
N PHE A 147 27.26 1.84 4.60
CA PHE A 147 27.08 1.33 3.24
C PHE A 147 25.60 1.14 2.90
N TYR A 148 25.30 1.04 1.61
CA TYR A 148 24.01 0.58 1.09
C TYR A 148 24.23 -0.77 0.38
N GLY A 149 23.35 -1.73 0.60
CA GLY A 149 23.45 -3.03 -0.07
C GLY A 149 22.26 -3.94 0.22
N SER A 150 22.07 -4.92 -0.65
CA SER A 150 21.18 -6.05 -0.42
C SER A 150 21.90 -7.05 0.48
N VAL A 151 21.33 -7.29 1.66
CA VAL A 151 21.91 -8.13 2.71
C VAL A 151 21.02 -9.36 2.91
N PRO A 152 21.57 -10.58 2.96
CA PRO A 152 20.79 -11.79 3.24
C PRO A 152 20.10 -11.72 4.61
N ILE A 153 18.89 -12.26 4.68
CA ILE A 153 18.13 -12.32 5.95
C ILE A 153 18.87 -13.11 7.02
N ALA A 154 19.67 -14.10 6.61
CA ALA A 154 20.53 -14.89 7.50
C ALA A 154 21.42 -14.01 8.40
N LEU A 155 21.83 -12.83 7.94
CA LEU A 155 22.72 -11.92 8.68
C LEU A 155 21.95 -10.88 9.51
N ILE A 156 20.65 -10.73 9.26
CA ILE A 156 19.84 -9.63 9.79
C ILE A 156 19.17 -10.03 11.10
N ASN A 157 19.19 -9.12 12.07
CA ASN A 157 18.40 -9.23 13.28
C ASN A 157 17.74 -7.87 13.63
N SER A 158 16.85 -7.87 14.62
CA SER A 158 16.16 -6.67 15.13
C SER A 158 17.00 -6.00 16.22
N ASP A 159 17.06 -4.66 16.22
CA ASP A 159 17.69 -3.85 17.29
C ASP A 159 16.71 -3.60 18.44
N ASP A 160 16.23 -4.71 19.02
CA ASP A 160 15.29 -4.71 20.14
C ASP A 160 16.01 -4.43 21.47
N ASP A 161 15.24 -4.07 22.52
CA ASP A 161 15.75 -3.98 23.89
C ASP A 161 16.21 -5.38 24.40
N GLU A 162 17.47 -5.73 24.15
CA GLU A 162 18.12 -6.87 24.79
C GLU A 162 18.99 -6.42 25.95
N ASN A 163 18.89 -7.13 27.08
CA ASN A 163 19.82 -7.02 28.21
C ASN A 163 19.92 -5.62 28.86
N HIS A 164 18.79 -4.93 29.05
CA HIS A 164 18.72 -3.60 29.71
C HIS A 164 19.52 -2.50 29.00
N GLN A 165 19.94 -2.74 27.74
CA GLN A 165 20.43 -1.70 26.86
C GLN A 165 19.26 -1.17 26.04
N PHE A 166 19.17 0.15 25.91
CA PHE A 166 18.15 0.81 25.09
C PHE A 166 18.35 0.40 23.62
N GLY A 167 17.50 -0.51 23.13
CA GLY A 167 17.32 -0.83 21.73
C GLY A 167 16.83 0.40 20.97
N LEU A 168 17.22 0.49 19.71
CA LEU A 168 16.90 1.65 18.87
C LEU A 168 15.52 1.53 18.20
N GLN A 169 14.88 0.36 18.30
CA GLN A 169 13.60 0.08 17.69
C GLN A 169 12.43 0.69 18.48
N PRO A 170 11.68 1.67 17.92
CA PRO A 170 10.76 2.47 18.71
C PRO A 170 9.34 1.89 18.83
N ARG A 171 8.99 0.82 18.08
CA ARG A 171 7.59 0.38 17.88
C ARG A 171 7.47 -1.14 17.75
N PHE A 172 6.26 -1.65 17.97
CA PHE A 172 5.87 -3.03 17.66
C PHE A 172 5.27 -3.15 16.25
N LEU A 173 5.22 -4.38 15.74
CA LEU A 173 4.56 -4.69 14.48
C LEU A 173 3.03 -4.49 14.59
N ILE A 174 2.40 -4.09 13.48
CA ILE A 174 0.95 -3.90 13.39
C ILE A 174 0.45 -4.71 12.19
N ILE A 175 -0.46 -5.65 12.42
CA ILE A 175 -0.94 -6.60 11.42
C ILE A 175 -1.40 -5.93 10.12
N ASP A 176 -2.29 -4.93 10.22
CA ASP A 176 -2.83 -4.23 9.05
C ASP A 176 -1.73 -3.57 8.23
N LYS A 177 -0.75 -2.94 8.89
CA LYS A 177 0.37 -2.29 8.20
C LYS A 177 1.27 -3.29 7.50
N VAL A 178 1.60 -4.41 8.14
CA VAL A 178 2.44 -5.46 7.54
C VAL A 178 1.72 -6.08 6.34
N PHE A 179 0.42 -6.34 6.46
CA PHE A 179 -0.37 -6.92 5.38
C PHE A 179 -0.53 -5.96 4.19
N GLU A 180 -0.83 -4.69 4.44
CA GLU A 180 -0.90 -3.66 3.38
C GLU A 180 0.45 -3.50 2.66
N LEU A 181 1.57 -3.46 3.41
CA LEU A 181 2.91 -3.39 2.83
C LEU A 181 3.26 -4.65 2.05
N TYR A 182 2.88 -5.84 2.54
CA TYR A 182 3.09 -7.11 1.83
C TYR A 182 2.44 -7.06 0.45
N ARG A 183 1.17 -6.64 0.39
CA ARG A 183 0.44 -6.49 -0.88
C ARG A 183 1.04 -5.40 -1.76
N HIS A 184 1.53 -4.31 -1.18
CA HIS A 184 2.20 -3.26 -1.93
C HIS A 184 3.49 -3.75 -2.60
N PHE A 185 4.34 -4.48 -1.86
CA PHE A 185 5.62 -4.99 -2.35
C PHE A 185 5.50 -6.10 -3.41
N GLN A 186 4.31 -6.68 -3.60
CA GLN A 186 4.05 -7.58 -4.72
C GLN A 186 4.15 -6.86 -6.08
N SER A 187 3.96 -5.54 -6.13
CA SER A 187 3.93 -4.78 -7.40
C SER A 187 4.85 -3.56 -7.42
N PHE A 188 5.22 -3.01 -6.24
CA PHE A 188 5.89 -1.72 -6.18
C PHE A 188 7.09 -1.73 -5.19
N PRO A 189 8.29 -1.29 -5.62
CA PRO A 189 9.50 -1.31 -4.77
C PRO A 189 9.74 -0.01 -3.97
N VAL A 190 8.92 1.03 -4.13
CA VAL A 190 9.22 2.43 -3.78
C VAL A 190 9.52 2.69 -2.29
N LEU A 191 9.22 1.75 -1.39
CA LEU A 191 9.33 1.95 0.06
C LEU A 191 10.64 1.45 0.69
N GLN A 192 11.62 0.98 -0.09
CA GLN A 192 12.96 0.59 0.35
C GLN A 192 13.94 1.78 0.44
N PRO A 193 15.07 1.71 1.18
CA PRO A 193 15.60 0.60 2.01
C PRO A 193 15.18 0.64 3.49
N SER A 194 15.52 -0.41 4.24
CA SER A 194 15.50 -0.45 5.73
C SER A 194 16.82 0.09 6.30
N ILE A 195 16.84 0.52 7.57
CA ILE A 195 18.02 1.14 8.20
C ILE A 195 18.45 0.34 9.43
N GLY A 196 19.76 0.09 9.53
CA GLY A 196 20.37 -0.63 10.63
C GLY A 196 21.77 -0.15 10.99
N ARG A 197 22.38 -0.86 11.93
CA ARG A 197 23.75 -0.66 12.38
C ARG A 197 24.47 -1.98 12.62
N LEU A 198 25.79 -1.96 12.55
CA LEU A 198 26.64 -2.99 13.10
C LEU A 198 26.75 -2.77 14.62
N SER A 199 26.48 -3.82 15.40
CA SER A 199 26.65 -3.81 16.85
C SER A 199 27.41 -5.07 17.26
N GLY A 200 28.69 -4.90 17.61
CA GLY A 200 29.60 -6.02 17.74
C GLY A 200 29.72 -6.76 16.41
N SER A 201 29.40 -8.05 16.40
CA SER A 201 29.40 -8.90 15.20
C SER A 201 28.01 -9.05 14.56
N HIS A 202 27.00 -8.23 14.87
CA HIS A 202 25.63 -8.43 14.38
C HIS A 202 25.11 -7.23 13.62
N LEU A 203 24.40 -7.49 12.51
CA LEU A 203 23.68 -6.46 11.75
C LEU A 203 22.26 -6.31 12.31
N LEU A 204 21.99 -5.19 12.97
CA LEU A 204 20.74 -4.93 13.66
C LEU A 204 19.93 -3.85 12.92
N LEU A 205 18.68 -4.14 12.57
CA LEU A 205 17.74 -3.17 11.99
C LEU A 205 16.97 -2.46 13.10
N PHE A 206 16.87 -1.13 13.02
CA PHE A 206 16.13 -0.31 13.99
C PHE A 206 15.03 0.55 13.36
N ASP A 207 15.10 0.81 12.05
CA ASP A 207 14.05 1.48 11.28
C ASP A 207 13.68 0.65 10.04
N GLY A 208 12.39 0.62 9.73
CA GLY A 208 11.82 -0.17 8.65
C GLY A 208 11.32 -1.55 9.04
N GLN A 209 11.09 -1.85 10.33
CA GLN A 209 10.62 -3.17 10.78
C GLN A 209 9.37 -3.70 10.04
N HIS A 210 8.35 -2.87 9.79
CA HIS A 210 7.14 -3.29 9.08
C HIS A 210 7.43 -3.59 7.61
N LYS A 211 8.42 -2.90 7.02
CA LYS A 211 8.85 -3.12 5.64
C LYS A 211 9.62 -4.44 5.54
N ALA A 212 10.59 -4.65 6.43
CA ALA A 212 11.34 -5.90 6.53
C ALA A 212 10.38 -7.09 6.76
N ALA A 213 9.45 -6.96 7.71
CA ALA A 213 8.42 -7.96 7.96
C ALA A 213 7.58 -8.27 6.72
N ALA A 214 7.10 -7.25 6.00
CA ALA A 214 6.32 -7.44 4.79
C ALA A 214 7.13 -8.13 3.66
N LEU A 215 8.41 -7.80 3.50
CA LEU A 215 9.30 -8.44 2.53
C LEU A 215 9.60 -9.90 2.90
N LEU A 216 9.70 -10.22 4.19
CA LEU A 216 9.80 -11.60 4.70
C LEU A 216 8.56 -12.42 4.34
N TRP A 217 7.36 -11.87 4.54
CA TRP A 217 6.11 -12.53 4.13
C TRP A 217 5.98 -12.71 2.62
N HIS A 218 6.66 -11.87 1.83
CA HIS A 218 6.79 -12.03 0.38
C HIS A 218 7.80 -13.11 -0.03
N GLY A 219 8.54 -13.70 0.93
CA GLY A 219 9.54 -14.74 0.66
C GLY A 219 10.82 -14.19 0.03
N ARG A 220 11.13 -12.89 0.21
CA ARG A 220 12.44 -12.36 -0.18
C ARG A 220 13.53 -13.03 0.65
N LYS A 221 14.69 -13.27 0.05
CA LYS A 221 15.89 -13.84 0.71
C LYS A 221 16.90 -12.78 1.16
N GLU A 222 16.81 -11.60 0.54
CA GLU A 222 17.69 -10.46 0.77
C GLU A 222 16.85 -9.20 0.97
N LEU A 223 17.37 -8.27 1.76
CA LEU A 223 16.76 -6.99 2.06
C LEU A 223 17.71 -5.84 1.71
N ASP A 224 17.19 -4.82 1.02
CA ASP A 224 17.94 -3.60 0.77
C ASP A 224 18.04 -2.77 2.05
N CYS A 225 19.28 -2.57 2.49
CA CYS A 225 19.59 -1.98 3.78
C CYS A 225 20.60 -0.84 3.66
N LYS A 226 20.44 0.16 4.53
CA LYS A 226 21.47 1.12 4.88
C LYS A 226 22.03 0.76 6.26
N ILE A 227 23.30 0.43 6.34
CA ILE A 227 23.93 -0.01 7.60
C ILE A 227 25.03 0.96 8.02
N TYR A 228 24.92 1.49 9.24
CA TYR A 228 26.01 2.25 9.90
C TYR A 228 27.01 1.31 10.56
N LEU A 229 28.31 1.53 10.38
CA LEU A 229 29.35 0.66 10.93
C LEU A 229 29.72 1.01 12.37
N GLU A 230 30.02 2.28 12.63
CA GLU A 230 30.44 2.78 13.95
C GLU A 230 29.68 4.08 14.29
N PRO A 231 28.35 4.04 14.45
CA PRO A 231 27.59 5.23 14.81
C PRO A 231 27.74 5.56 16.30
N ASP A 232 27.63 6.85 16.65
CA ASP A 232 27.33 7.24 18.03
C ASP A 232 25.87 6.88 18.33
N VAL A 233 25.69 5.82 19.13
CA VAL A 233 24.38 5.23 19.47
C VAL A 233 23.44 6.24 20.13
N LYS A 234 23.95 7.16 20.97
CA LYS A 234 23.10 8.14 21.66
C LYS A 234 22.53 9.15 20.67
N LEU A 235 23.39 9.67 19.80
CA LEU A 235 22.99 10.62 18.76
C LEU A 235 22.07 9.92 17.73
N LEU A 236 22.37 8.67 17.37
CA LEU A 236 21.54 7.86 16.48
C LEU A 236 20.13 7.65 17.06
N ASN A 237 20.01 7.32 18.35
CA ASN A 237 18.72 7.16 19.00
C ASN A 237 17.91 8.48 19.00
N HIS A 238 18.55 9.58 19.41
CA HIS A 238 17.89 10.88 19.44
C HIS A 238 17.37 11.32 18.07
N THR A 239 18.20 11.14 17.03
CA THR A 239 17.81 11.47 15.65
C THR A 239 16.75 10.52 15.10
N ASN A 240 16.77 9.23 15.45
CA ASN A 240 15.74 8.27 15.07
C ASN A 240 14.37 8.63 15.67
N ILE A 241 14.32 8.97 16.96
CA ILE A 241 13.10 9.43 17.63
C ILE A 241 12.58 10.71 16.95
N ALA A 242 13.46 11.68 16.71
CA ALA A 242 13.07 12.93 16.03
C ALA A 242 12.53 12.69 14.61
N ALA A 243 13.11 11.73 13.87
CA ALA A 243 12.64 11.35 12.55
C ALA A 243 11.24 10.74 12.57
N HIS A 244 10.92 9.93 13.58
CA HIS A 244 9.63 9.26 13.72
C HIS A 244 8.53 10.07 14.41
N ASP A 245 8.89 11.19 15.03
CA ASP A 245 7.99 12.12 15.72
C ASP A 245 7.86 13.43 14.95
N LYS A 246 8.90 14.29 14.97
CA LYS A 246 8.88 15.64 14.40
C LYS A 246 8.92 15.67 12.89
N PHE A 247 9.71 14.79 12.29
CA PHE A 247 9.91 14.72 10.83
C PHE A 247 9.16 13.55 10.19
N ALA A 248 8.20 12.95 10.92
CA ALA A 248 7.35 11.93 10.37
C ALA A 248 6.70 12.47 9.08
N GLN A 249 6.80 11.70 8.00
CA GLN A 249 6.23 12.11 6.72
C GLN A 249 4.77 12.49 6.92
N THR A 250 4.48 13.77 6.71
CA THR A 250 3.11 14.26 6.85
C THR A 250 2.27 13.56 5.80
N ARG A 251 1.17 12.94 6.26
CA ARG A 251 0.19 12.39 5.33
C ARG A 251 -0.20 13.52 4.39
N PHE A 252 -0.19 13.24 3.08
CA PHE A 252 -0.71 14.21 2.12
C PHE A 252 -2.12 14.61 2.56
N TYR A 253 -2.35 15.92 2.59
CA TYR A 253 -3.65 16.47 2.93
C TYR A 253 -4.71 15.89 2.00
N SER A 254 -5.91 15.65 2.54
CA SER A 254 -7.05 15.15 1.78
C SER A 254 -7.32 16.03 0.55
N SER A 255 -7.15 17.35 0.68
CA SER A 255 -7.19 18.32 -0.41
C SER A 255 -6.20 17.99 -1.54
N VAL A 256 -4.91 17.85 -1.22
CA VAL A 256 -3.85 17.54 -2.18
C VAL A 256 -4.07 16.17 -2.82
N MET A 257 -4.57 15.20 -2.05
CA MET A 257 -4.93 13.88 -2.58
C MET A 257 -6.11 13.95 -3.53
N ILE A 258 -7.14 14.76 -3.25
CA ILE A 258 -8.27 14.99 -4.17
C ILE A 258 -7.77 15.58 -5.48
N LEU A 259 -6.93 16.61 -5.44
CA LEU A 259 -6.39 17.27 -6.64
C LEU A 259 -5.51 16.32 -7.46
N LYS A 260 -4.54 15.65 -6.80
CA LYS A 260 -3.59 14.74 -7.49
C LYS A 260 -4.31 13.53 -8.08
N LEU A 261 -5.21 12.90 -7.32
CA LEU A 261 -5.98 11.75 -7.81
C LEU A 261 -6.99 12.18 -8.87
N GLY A 262 -7.62 13.33 -8.73
CA GLY A 262 -8.55 13.88 -9.74
C GLY A 262 -7.86 14.08 -11.09
N SER A 263 -6.66 14.69 -11.10
CA SER A 263 -5.87 14.88 -12.32
C SER A 263 -5.44 13.55 -12.96
N GLN A 264 -4.91 12.60 -12.17
CA GLN A 264 -4.54 11.27 -12.68
C GLN A 264 -5.75 10.52 -13.26
N PHE A 265 -6.88 10.57 -12.56
CA PHE A 265 -8.10 9.91 -12.96
C PHE A 265 -8.75 10.57 -14.18
N GLY A 266 -8.61 11.89 -14.33
CA GLY A 266 -9.00 12.61 -15.55
C GLY A 266 -8.20 12.16 -16.78
N ALA A 267 -6.89 11.93 -16.62
CA ALA A 267 -6.07 11.37 -17.71
C ALA A 267 -6.51 9.94 -18.08
N ASP A 268 -6.79 9.09 -17.08
CA ASP A 268 -7.32 7.75 -17.31
C ASP A 268 -8.70 7.79 -18.01
N PHE A 269 -9.55 8.75 -17.64
CA PHE A 269 -10.86 8.95 -18.24
C PHE A 269 -10.78 9.37 -19.71
N GLU A 270 -9.89 10.30 -20.04
CA GLU A 270 -9.63 10.70 -21.43
C GLU A 270 -9.06 9.55 -22.26
N ASN A 271 -8.20 8.70 -21.68
CA ASN A 271 -7.73 7.48 -22.34
C ASN A 271 -8.89 6.52 -22.66
N TYR A 272 -9.83 6.34 -21.72
CA TYR A 272 -11.01 5.51 -21.93
C TYR A 272 -11.93 6.05 -23.04
N ARG A 273 -12.12 7.37 -23.10
CA ARG A 273 -12.93 8.02 -24.16
C ARG A 273 -12.35 7.79 -25.55
N LYS A 274 -11.02 7.76 -25.67
CA LYS A 274 -10.30 7.55 -26.95
C LYS A 274 -10.29 6.10 -27.44
N LEU A 275 -10.79 5.14 -26.65
CA LEU A 275 -10.85 3.74 -27.07
C LEU A 275 -11.95 3.55 -28.13
N GLU A 276 -11.56 3.18 -29.35
CA GLU A 276 -12.47 2.81 -30.44
C GLU A 276 -12.92 1.34 -30.33
N ASP A 277 -13.70 1.02 -29.29
CA ASP A 277 -14.18 -0.35 -29.02
C ASP A 277 -15.66 -0.56 -29.37
N GLY A 278 -16.32 0.45 -29.95
CA GLY A 278 -17.74 0.42 -30.30
C GLY A 278 -18.69 0.26 -29.11
N SER A 279 -18.18 0.36 -27.87
CA SER A 279 -19.00 0.24 -26.66
C SER A 279 -19.62 1.58 -26.28
N ILE A 280 -20.81 1.52 -25.66
CA ILE A 280 -21.44 2.69 -25.03
C ILE A 280 -20.48 3.23 -23.96
N LYS A 281 -20.09 4.49 -24.11
CA LYS A 281 -19.22 5.16 -23.15
C LYS A 281 -20.07 5.69 -21.99
N SER A 282 -19.95 5.06 -20.83
CA SER A 282 -20.63 5.48 -19.60
C SER A 282 -19.63 5.52 -18.44
N GLU A 283 -19.99 6.19 -17.35
CA GLU A 283 -19.09 6.29 -16.18
C GLU A 283 -18.96 4.94 -15.49
N ALA A 284 -20.03 4.15 -15.46
CA ALA A 284 -19.98 2.77 -15.01
C ALA A 284 -19.07 1.91 -15.92
N GLY A 285 -19.13 2.10 -17.24
CA GLY A 285 -18.23 1.49 -18.20
C GLY A 285 -16.76 1.86 -17.95
N PHE A 286 -16.50 3.13 -17.62
CA PHE A 286 -15.18 3.58 -17.23
C PHE A 286 -14.67 2.94 -15.92
N MET A 287 -15.54 2.83 -14.90
CA MET A 287 -15.18 2.17 -13.64
C MET A 287 -14.83 0.69 -13.85
N ALA A 288 -15.52 0.02 -14.78
CA ALA A 288 -15.20 -1.35 -15.19
C ALA A 288 -13.88 -1.41 -16.00
N PHE A 289 -13.59 -0.42 -16.84
CA PHE A 289 -12.29 -0.30 -17.51
C PHE A 289 -11.14 -0.16 -16.50
N LEU A 290 -11.28 0.72 -15.49
CA LEU A 290 -10.29 0.88 -14.43
C LEU A 290 -10.08 -0.38 -13.60
N GLU A 291 -11.14 -1.16 -13.36
CA GLU A 291 -11.02 -2.46 -12.69
C GLU A 291 -10.17 -3.45 -13.49
N ARG A 292 -10.24 -3.41 -14.83
CA ARG A 292 -9.43 -4.26 -15.71
C ARG A 292 -7.99 -3.78 -15.83
N THR A 293 -7.78 -2.47 -15.92
CA THR A 293 -6.44 -1.88 -16.12
C THR A 293 -5.65 -1.83 -14.82
N ASN A 294 -6.32 -1.59 -13.68
CA ASN A 294 -5.71 -1.51 -12.36
C ASN A 294 -6.42 -2.43 -11.35
N PRO A 295 -6.36 -3.75 -11.54
CA PRO A 295 -7.05 -4.72 -10.69
C PRO A 295 -6.50 -4.82 -9.26
N GLY A 296 -5.29 -4.30 -9.01
CA GLY A 296 -4.75 -4.13 -7.65
C GLY A 296 -5.47 -3.03 -6.84
N LEU A 297 -6.25 -2.17 -7.49
CA LEU A 297 -7.00 -1.09 -6.82
C LEU A 297 -8.33 -1.61 -6.29
N GLY A 298 -8.54 -1.57 -4.97
CA GLY A 298 -9.79 -1.98 -4.34
C GLY A 298 -11.01 -1.14 -4.78
N ARG A 299 -12.21 -1.72 -4.71
CA ARG A 299 -13.46 -1.03 -5.09
C ARG A 299 -13.66 0.29 -4.34
N ALA A 300 -13.31 0.33 -3.05
CA ALA A 300 -13.41 1.53 -2.23
C ALA A 300 -12.47 2.64 -2.73
N ASP A 301 -11.23 2.31 -3.11
CA ASP A 301 -10.27 3.26 -3.63
C ASP A 301 -10.66 3.79 -5.01
N ARG A 302 -11.20 2.92 -5.88
CA ARG A 302 -11.73 3.35 -7.19
C ARG A 302 -12.86 4.36 -7.02
N ASN A 303 -13.83 4.06 -6.13
CA ASN A 303 -14.93 4.98 -5.83
C ASN A 303 -14.43 6.30 -5.22
N LYS A 304 -13.40 6.24 -4.37
CA LYS A 304 -12.78 7.44 -3.80
C LYS A 304 -12.13 8.30 -4.89
N ARG A 305 -11.40 7.71 -5.82
CA ARG A 305 -10.80 8.41 -6.97
C ARG A 305 -11.86 9.04 -7.88
N PHE A 306 -12.93 8.30 -8.17
CA PHE A 306 -14.05 8.80 -8.95
C PHE A 306 -14.68 10.05 -8.30
N ARG A 307 -14.94 10.00 -6.99
CA ARG A 307 -15.42 11.17 -6.23
C ARG A 307 -14.44 12.34 -6.28
N SER A 308 -13.15 12.07 -6.11
CA SER A 308 -12.12 13.11 -6.20
C SER A 308 -12.10 13.77 -7.57
N TYR A 309 -12.27 13.02 -8.65
CA TYR A 309 -12.39 13.54 -10.01
C TYR A 309 -13.61 14.46 -10.14
N LEU A 310 -14.79 14.02 -9.71
CA LEU A 310 -16.01 14.84 -9.75
C LEU A 310 -15.84 16.15 -8.98
N TYR A 311 -15.24 16.11 -7.79
CA TYR A 311 -15.01 17.31 -6.99
C TYR A 311 -13.98 18.23 -7.64
N ASN A 312 -12.90 17.67 -8.19
CA ASN A 312 -11.87 18.42 -8.87
C ASN A 312 -12.42 19.14 -10.12
N ALA A 313 -13.30 18.48 -10.89
CA ALA A 313 -13.93 19.08 -12.06
C ALA A 313 -14.69 20.38 -11.74
N ILE A 314 -15.32 20.47 -10.56
CA ILE A 314 -16.04 21.68 -10.12
C ILE A 314 -15.09 22.69 -9.46
N LEU A 315 -14.21 22.23 -8.58
CA LEU A 315 -13.35 23.12 -7.79
C LEU A 315 -12.27 23.81 -8.63
N GLU A 316 -11.76 23.13 -9.65
CA GLU A 316 -10.72 23.66 -10.54
C GLU A 316 -11.27 24.41 -11.76
N ASP A 317 -12.59 24.40 -11.97
CA ASP A 317 -13.24 25.14 -13.06
C ASP A 317 -12.87 26.63 -13.00
N GLU A 318 -12.58 27.23 -14.16
CA GLU A 318 -12.17 28.63 -14.25
C GLU A 318 -13.30 29.60 -13.85
N ALA A 319 -14.56 29.19 -14.03
CA ALA A 319 -15.72 29.97 -13.63
C ALA A 319 -16.06 29.84 -12.14
N ASN A 320 -15.28 29.08 -11.35
CA ASN A 320 -15.46 28.97 -9.91
C ASN A 320 -14.88 30.19 -9.18
N MET A 321 -15.75 31.10 -8.78
CA MET A 321 -15.35 32.35 -8.10
C MET A 321 -14.83 32.13 -6.68
N VAL A 322 -15.16 31.00 -6.05
CA VAL A 322 -14.69 30.68 -4.68
C VAL A 322 -13.23 30.21 -4.70
N LYS A 323 -12.74 29.72 -5.85
CA LYS A 323 -11.40 29.12 -6.03
C LYS A 323 -10.26 29.89 -5.36
N PRO A 324 -10.16 31.25 -5.45
CA PRO A 324 -9.06 32.00 -4.82
C PRO A 324 -9.05 31.91 -3.29
N LEU A 325 -10.22 31.74 -2.64
CA LEU A 325 -10.35 31.60 -1.19
C LEU A 325 -10.20 30.17 -0.69
N VAL A 326 -10.04 29.18 -1.58
CA VAL A 326 -9.86 27.78 -1.20
C VAL A 326 -8.38 27.50 -0.96
N SER A 327 -8.08 27.09 0.28
CA SER A 327 -6.77 26.63 0.70
C SER A 327 -6.46 25.27 0.06
N THR A 328 -5.27 25.17 -0.52
CA THR A 328 -4.71 23.90 -1.01
C THR A 328 -4.30 22.98 0.14
N SER A 329 -4.18 23.51 1.36
CA SER A 329 -3.92 22.74 2.59
C SER A 329 -5.21 22.38 3.32
N ASN A 330 -5.16 21.42 4.26
CA ASN A 330 -6.30 21.12 5.13
C ASN A 330 -6.53 22.19 6.23
N ARG A 331 -5.80 23.31 6.22
CA ARG A 331 -5.98 24.41 7.19
C ARG A 331 -6.42 25.68 6.45
N SER A 332 -7.44 26.32 7.00
CA SER A 332 -7.84 27.66 6.59
C SER A 332 -6.76 28.67 6.99
N SER A 333 -6.52 29.67 6.15
CA SER A 333 -5.73 30.85 6.49
C SER A 333 -6.62 32.09 6.43
N SER A 334 -6.11 33.24 6.89
CA SER A 334 -6.84 34.50 6.75
C SER A 334 -7.15 34.81 5.29
N ASN A 335 -6.21 34.55 4.37
CA ASN A 335 -6.36 34.79 2.94
C ASN A 335 -7.18 33.70 2.24
N GLN A 336 -7.18 32.47 2.76
CA GLN A 336 -7.88 31.32 2.19
C GLN A 336 -8.72 30.64 3.28
N PRO A 337 -9.89 31.20 3.62
CA PRO A 337 -10.70 30.74 4.75
C PRO A 337 -11.36 29.38 4.50
N LEU A 338 -11.53 28.98 3.24
CA LEU A 338 -12.18 27.73 2.88
C LEU A 338 -11.14 26.65 2.64
N THR A 339 -11.52 25.39 2.86
CA THR A 339 -10.69 24.24 2.51
C THR A 339 -11.45 23.33 1.55
N VAL A 340 -10.71 22.61 0.71
CA VAL A 340 -11.30 21.58 -0.17
C VAL A 340 -12.09 20.56 0.64
N ASP A 341 -11.61 20.16 1.82
CA ASP A 341 -12.30 19.20 2.69
C ASP A 341 -13.64 19.74 3.21
N MET A 342 -13.70 21.02 3.59
CA MET A 342 -14.93 21.68 4.00
C MET A 342 -15.95 21.67 2.85
N LEU A 343 -15.58 22.22 1.69
CA LEU A 343 -16.47 22.27 0.52
C LEU A 343 -16.93 20.88 0.06
N SER A 344 -16.03 19.90 0.12
CA SER A 344 -16.33 18.51 -0.24
C SER A 344 -17.36 17.87 0.69
N LYS A 345 -17.34 18.19 1.99
CA LYS A 345 -18.21 17.58 3.01
C LYS A 345 -19.52 18.34 3.23
N SER A 346 -19.54 19.64 3.00
CA SER A 346 -20.73 20.46 3.25
C SER A 346 -21.55 20.73 1.99
N VAL A 347 -20.89 20.94 0.85
CA VAL A 347 -21.54 21.31 -0.41
C VAL A 347 -21.57 20.10 -1.35
N LEU A 348 -20.40 19.65 -1.82
CA LEU A 348 -20.35 18.70 -2.92
C LEU A 348 -20.92 17.32 -2.55
N SER A 349 -20.71 16.85 -1.33
CA SER A 349 -21.32 15.60 -0.84
C SER A 349 -22.85 15.62 -0.80
N CYS A 350 -23.45 16.80 -0.64
CA CYS A 350 -24.90 17.01 -0.49
C CYS A 350 -25.58 17.24 -1.84
N PHE A 351 -24.94 17.98 -2.74
CA PHE A 351 -25.54 18.48 -3.98
C PHE A 351 -25.00 17.85 -5.26
N LEU A 352 -23.99 16.98 -5.19
CA LEU A 352 -23.44 16.25 -6.33
C LEU A 352 -23.72 14.75 -6.21
N TYR A 353 -24.24 14.15 -7.29
CA TYR A 353 -24.43 12.70 -7.32
C TYR A 353 -23.10 11.96 -7.47
N THR A 354 -22.60 11.41 -6.35
CA THR A 354 -21.23 10.84 -6.26
C THR A 354 -21.06 9.41 -6.78
N LYS A 355 -22.10 8.82 -7.38
CA LYS A 355 -22.04 7.46 -7.95
C LYS A 355 -21.90 7.52 -9.47
N PRO A 356 -21.19 6.56 -10.08
CA PRO A 356 -21.09 6.47 -11.53
C PRO A 356 -22.46 6.17 -12.14
N VAL A 357 -22.78 6.83 -13.25
CA VAL A 357 -24.02 6.57 -14.02
C VAL A 357 -23.78 5.63 -15.19
N ASP A 358 -24.81 4.84 -15.51
CA ASP A 358 -24.81 3.89 -16.63
C ASP A 358 -25.21 4.53 -17.97
N HIS A 359 -25.67 5.79 -17.96
CA HIS A 359 -26.12 6.49 -19.15
C HIS A 359 -24.97 6.68 -20.15
N ASP A 360 -25.30 6.57 -21.44
CA ASP A 360 -24.41 6.94 -22.52
C ASP A 360 -24.07 8.43 -22.43
N MET A 361 -22.78 8.75 -22.35
CA MET A 361 -22.27 10.12 -22.28
C MET A 361 -22.67 10.98 -23.48
N ALA A 362 -22.93 10.36 -24.64
CA ALA A 362 -23.40 11.07 -25.83
C ALA A 362 -24.93 11.30 -25.84
N SER A 363 -25.66 10.72 -24.89
CA SER A 363 -27.12 10.82 -24.82
C SER A 363 -27.60 12.06 -24.06
N ALA A 364 -28.75 12.60 -24.45
CA ALA A 364 -29.40 13.72 -23.76
C ALA A 364 -29.84 13.40 -22.31
N VAL A 365 -29.87 12.11 -21.94
CA VAL A 365 -30.20 11.59 -20.61
C VAL A 365 -29.00 11.72 -19.66
N TYR A 366 -27.79 11.87 -20.18
CA TYR A 366 -26.60 12.16 -19.39
C TYR A 366 -26.64 13.61 -18.91
N LYS A 367 -26.73 13.80 -17.59
CA LYS A 367 -26.92 15.13 -16.95
C LYS A 367 -25.73 15.57 -16.11
N ARG A 368 -24.56 14.93 -16.23
CA ARG A 368 -23.39 15.26 -15.39
C ARG A 368 -22.93 16.70 -15.55
N GLU A 369 -22.89 17.19 -16.79
CA GLU A 369 -22.53 18.58 -17.08
C GLU A 369 -23.50 19.56 -16.41
N HIS A 370 -24.80 19.26 -16.45
CA HIS A 370 -25.81 20.09 -15.78
C HIS A 370 -25.65 20.06 -14.26
N GLU A 371 -25.27 18.93 -13.67
CA GLU A 371 -24.96 18.86 -12.23
C GLU A 371 -23.72 19.69 -11.85
N PHE A 372 -22.67 19.64 -12.68
CA PHE A 372 -21.47 20.46 -12.48
C PHE A 372 -21.81 21.94 -12.57
N GLU A 373 -22.55 22.37 -13.59
CA GLU A 373 -23.03 23.75 -13.73
C GLU A 373 -23.87 24.20 -12.54
N ASN A 374 -24.80 23.36 -12.06
CA ASN A 374 -25.65 23.69 -10.92
C ASN A 374 -24.84 23.85 -9.62
N ASN A 375 -23.87 22.98 -9.38
CA ASN A 375 -22.98 23.09 -8.22
C ASN A 375 -22.05 24.30 -8.33
N LEU A 376 -21.58 24.62 -9.54
CA LEU A 376 -20.79 25.81 -9.80
C LEU A 376 -21.58 27.09 -9.54
N ARG A 377 -22.84 27.15 -9.99
CA ARG A 377 -23.77 28.25 -9.68
C ARG A 377 -24.00 28.38 -8.18
N LEU A 378 -24.12 27.27 -7.46
CA LEU A 378 -24.26 27.29 -6.00
C LEU A 378 -23.00 27.86 -5.32
N LEU A 379 -21.80 27.44 -5.74
CA LEU A 379 -20.55 27.99 -5.21
C LEU A 379 -20.42 29.50 -5.51
N ASN A 380 -20.76 29.92 -6.72
CA ASN A 380 -20.73 31.34 -7.10
C ASN A 380 -21.80 32.16 -6.34
N ALA A 381 -22.96 31.59 -6.05
CA ALA A 381 -23.94 32.24 -5.18
C ALA A 381 -23.41 32.40 -3.75
N LEU A 382 -22.70 31.40 -3.19
CA LEU A 382 -22.03 31.53 -1.89
C LEU A 382 -20.94 32.61 -1.91
N TRP A 383 -20.23 32.72 -3.03
CA TRP A 383 -19.28 33.80 -3.25
C TRP A 383 -19.96 35.16 -3.17
N GLU A 384 -20.96 35.40 -4.02
CA GLU A 384 -21.65 36.68 -4.14
C GLU A 384 -22.30 37.11 -2.84
N LEU A 385 -23.02 36.20 -2.17
CA LEU A 385 -23.84 36.50 -1.00
C LEU A 385 -23.03 36.68 0.29
N GLY A 386 -21.84 36.08 0.40
CA GLY A 386 -21.16 36.00 1.70
C GLY A 386 -19.64 36.14 1.69
N LEU A 387 -18.96 35.93 0.56
CA LEU A 387 -17.49 35.86 0.52
C LEU A 387 -16.84 36.91 -0.39
N SER A 388 -17.63 37.58 -1.23
CA SER A 388 -17.19 38.62 -2.16
C SER A 388 -16.46 39.78 -1.48
N ASN A 389 -16.85 40.10 -0.24
CA ASN A 389 -16.24 41.14 0.59
C ASN A 389 -15.26 40.59 1.63
N TRP A 390 -14.76 39.36 1.47
CA TRP A 390 -13.86 38.76 2.44
C TRP A 390 -12.58 39.58 2.59
N ASN A 391 -12.35 40.12 3.80
CA ASN A 391 -11.17 40.90 4.13
C ASN A 391 -10.28 40.14 5.13
N PRO A 392 -9.12 39.62 4.70
CA PRO A 392 -8.22 38.85 5.56
C PRO A 392 -7.58 39.66 6.69
N LYS A 393 -7.65 41.00 6.61
CA LYS A 393 -7.08 41.95 7.57
C LYS A 393 -8.13 42.64 8.43
N ALA A 394 -9.42 42.36 8.21
CA ALA A 394 -10.45 42.85 9.12
C ALA A 394 -10.18 42.21 10.49
N SER A 395 -9.79 43.03 11.47
CA SER A 395 -9.70 42.60 12.86
C SER A 395 -11.07 42.06 13.29
N ARG A 396 -11.07 40.93 14.01
CA ARG A 396 -12.28 40.50 14.73
C ARG A 396 -12.80 41.59 15.65
#